data_AF-A0A945TPW4-F1
#
_entry.id   AF-A0A945TPW4-F1
#
_cell.length_a   1.000
_cell.length_b   1.000
_cell.length_c   1.000
_cell.angle_alpha   90.00
_cell.angle_beta   90.00
_cell.angle_gamma   90.00
#
_symmetry.space_group_name_H-M   'P 1'
#
loop_
_entity.id
_entity.type
_entity.pdbx_description
1 polymer ?
#
loop_
_entity_poly.entity_id
_entity_poly.type
_entity_poly.pdbx_seq_one_letter_code
_entity_poly.pdbx_strand_id
1 'polypeptide(L)'
;LAYLFRTDGVSVQEALLRKGLASAVAIAPNDRYLDQFIQAEQAAHRAGRGIWAVEYYVPAAADKVRGGYQFIRARLSRIDIGEKWFAFSVEKDLVILVRRTVWESGFNYSPGALDKTKIAVRGWFSKKKTRATLVINHPFMLERCGIDPQRLCNDD
;
A
#
# COMPACT_ATOMS: atom_id res chain seq x y z
N LEU A 1 -3.06 7.20 17.81
CA LEU A 1 -2.89 5.75 17.60
C LEU A 1 -2.21 5.17 18.84
N ALA A 2 -2.48 3.91 19.17
CA ALA A 2 -1.84 3.22 20.29
C ALA A 2 -1.46 1.78 19.89
N TYR A 3 -0.44 1.24 20.54
CA TYR A 3 -0.02 -0.15 20.43
C TYR A 3 -0.55 -0.92 21.63
N LEU A 4 -1.18 -2.07 21.39
CA LEU A 4 -1.83 -2.84 22.45
C LEU A 4 -0.99 -4.08 22.72
N PHE A 5 -0.70 -4.28 23.99
CA PHE A 5 0.03 -5.44 24.48
C PHE A 5 -0.83 -6.15 25.51
N ARG A 6 -0.85 -7.48 25.43
CA ARG A 6 -1.41 -8.33 26.47
C ARG A 6 -0.53 -8.26 27.73
N THR A 7 -1.05 -8.73 28.86
CA THR A 7 -0.31 -8.76 30.13
C THR A 7 0.98 -9.59 30.08
N ASP A 8 1.08 -10.51 29.12
CA ASP A 8 2.29 -11.30 28.83
C ASP A 8 3.28 -10.61 27.87
N GLY A 9 3.03 -9.35 27.50
CA GLY A 9 3.89 -8.56 26.62
C GLY A 9 3.70 -8.83 25.12
N VAL A 10 2.77 -9.70 24.73
CA VAL A 10 2.53 -10.01 23.30
C VAL A 10 1.75 -8.88 22.62
N SER A 11 2.24 -8.41 21.47
CA SER A 11 1.54 -7.42 20.65
C SER A 11 0.25 -8.01 20.07
N VAL A 12 -0.87 -7.32 20.31
CA VAL A 12 -2.17 -7.70 19.76
C VAL A 12 -2.20 -7.50 18.24
N GLN A 13 -1.68 -6.36 17.76
CA GLN A 13 -1.62 -6.06 16.33
C GLN A 13 -0.80 -7.10 15.56
N GLU A 14 0.40 -7.45 16.06
CA GLU A 14 1.25 -8.44 15.42
C GLU A 14 0.58 -9.82 15.39
N ALA A 15 -0.07 -10.23 16.49
CA ALA A 15 -0.80 -11.49 16.56
C ALA A 15 -1.94 -11.57 15.53
N LEU A 16 -2.68 -10.48 15.30
CA LEU A 16 -3.72 -10.39 14.28
C LEU A 16 -3.15 -10.51 12.87
N LEU A 17 -2.06 -9.80 12.58
CA LEU A 17 -1.38 -9.85 11.29
C LEU A 17 -0.84 -11.25 11.00
N ARG A 18 -0.21 -11.89 11.97
CA ARG A 18 0.35 -13.26 11.84
C ARG A 18 -0.71 -14.33 11.60
N LYS A 19 -1.94 -14.08 12.05
CA LYS A 19 -3.13 -14.92 11.79
C LYS A 19 -3.86 -14.55 10.49
N GLY A 20 -3.43 -13.51 9.77
CA GLY A 20 -4.06 -13.05 8.53
C GLY A 20 -5.40 -12.35 8.74
N LEU A 21 -5.64 -11.79 9.92
CA LEU A 21 -6.93 -11.16 10.27
C LEU A 21 -6.95 -9.65 9.99
N ALA A 22 -5.83 -9.09 9.54
CA ALA A 22 -5.66 -7.67 9.28
C ALA A 22 -4.62 -7.45 8.18
N SER A 23 -4.62 -6.24 7.63
CA SER A 23 -3.53 -5.69 6.80
C SER A 23 -2.86 -4.54 7.52
N ALA A 24 -1.54 -4.45 7.40
CA ALA A 24 -0.76 -3.38 7.98
C ALA A 24 -1.00 -2.07 7.21
N VAL A 25 -0.99 -0.97 7.96
CA VAL A 25 -1.07 0.40 7.46
C VAL A 25 0.01 1.21 8.15
N ALA A 26 0.82 1.92 7.37
CA ALA A 26 1.82 2.83 7.91
C ALA A 26 1.24 4.25 8.02
N ILE A 27 1.33 4.83 9.22
CA ILE A 27 0.91 6.20 9.52
C ILE A 27 2.06 6.89 10.24
N ALA A 28 2.87 7.66 9.54
CA ALA A 28 3.97 8.41 10.15
C ALA A 28 3.44 9.52 11.10
N PRO A 29 4.15 9.83 12.20
CA PRO A 29 5.38 9.19 12.70
C PRO A 29 5.11 7.98 13.62
N ASN A 30 3.91 7.37 13.58
CA ASN A 30 3.52 6.23 14.40
C ASN A 30 3.79 4.90 13.66
N ASP A 31 5.03 4.67 13.27
CA ASP A 31 5.48 3.50 12.49
C ASP A 31 6.58 2.68 13.18
N ARG A 32 6.85 2.95 14.47
CA ARG A 32 7.87 2.26 15.30
C ARG A 32 7.91 0.73 15.18
N TYR A 33 6.76 0.07 15.01
CA TYR A 33 6.66 -1.40 14.92
C TYR A 33 6.36 -1.91 13.51
N LEU A 34 6.46 -1.04 12.50
CA LEU A 34 6.05 -1.35 11.14
C LEU A 34 6.80 -2.56 10.57
N ASP A 35 8.11 -2.68 10.80
CA ASP A 35 8.89 -3.81 10.30
C ASP A 35 8.42 -5.16 10.88
N GLN A 36 8.03 -5.18 12.16
CA GLN A 36 7.48 -6.38 12.79
C GLN A 36 6.11 -6.75 12.18
N PHE A 37 5.27 -5.73 11.94
CA PHE A 37 3.97 -5.89 11.30
C PHE A 37 4.10 -6.38 9.85
N ILE A 38 5.08 -5.88 9.12
CA ILE A 38 5.45 -6.32 7.78
C ILE A 38 5.77 -7.81 7.77
N GLN A 39 6.65 -8.26 8.66
CA GLN A 39 7.07 -9.65 8.73
C GLN A 39 5.91 -10.58 9.10
N ALA A 40 5.07 -10.15 10.05
CA ALA A 40 3.88 -10.89 10.47
C ALA A 40 2.85 -11.02 9.32
N GLU A 41 2.57 -9.92 8.61
CA GLU A 41 1.70 -9.91 7.43
C GLU A 41 2.25 -10.81 6.31
N GLN A 42 3.54 -10.72 5.99
CA GLN A 42 4.20 -11.56 5.00
C GLN A 42 4.11 -13.05 5.34
N ALA A 43 4.26 -13.41 6.62
CA ALA A 43 4.09 -14.80 7.06
C ALA A 43 2.66 -15.29 6.85
N ALA A 44 1.65 -14.48 7.15
CA ALA A 44 0.25 -14.82 6.90
C ALA A 44 -0.08 -14.90 5.40
N HIS A 45 0.47 -14.00 4.59
CA HIS A 45 0.30 -13.99 3.14
C HIS A 45 0.87 -15.26 2.52
N ARG A 46 2.11 -15.64 2.83
CA ARG A 46 2.75 -16.87 2.33
C ARG A 46 2.03 -18.14 2.77
N ALA A 47 1.40 -18.11 3.94
CA ALA A 47 0.64 -19.23 4.45
C ALA A 47 -0.84 -19.24 4.00
N GLY A 48 -1.27 -18.28 3.17
CA GLY A 48 -2.67 -18.18 2.72
C GLY A 48 -3.65 -18.09 3.88
N ARG A 49 -3.39 -17.25 4.89
CA ARG A 49 -4.24 -17.18 6.10
C ARG A 49 -5.24 -16.04 6.04
N GLY A 50 -6.45 -16.30 6.55
CA GLY A 50 -7.46 -15.28 6.79
C GLY A 50 -7.81 -14.50 5.53
N ILE A 51 -7.68 -13.17 5.58
CA ILE A 51 -8.00 -12.29 4.44
C ILE A 51 -7.17 -12.64 3.19
N TRP A 52 -5.98 -13.19 3.34
CA TRP A 52 -5.07 -13.51 2.24
C TRP A 52 -5.45 -14.77 1.46
N ALA A 53 -6.42 -15.56 1.93
CA ALA A 53 -7.00 -16.68 1.18
C ALA A 53 -8.34 -16.36 0.52
N VAL A 54 -8.80 -15.11 0.63
CA VAL A 54 -10.11 -14.70 0.12
C VAL A 54 -9.92 -13.81 -1.11
N GLU A 55 -10.53 -14.22 -2.23
CA GLU A 55 -10.44 -13.55 -3.53
C GLU A 55 -10.74 -12.04 -3.46
N TYR A 56 -11.67 -11.64 -2.58
CA TYR A 56 -12.03 -10.24 -2.36
C TYR A 56 -10.84 -9.34 -2.00
N TYR A 57 -9.79 -9.88 -1.36
CA TYR A 57 -8.59 -9.14 -0.95
C TYR A 57 -7.40 -9.32 -1.89
N VAL A 58 -7.56 -10.05 -2.99
CA VAL A 58 -6.58 -10.05 -4.08
C VAL A 58 -6.54 -8.63 -4.68
N PRO A 59 -5.36 -8.07 -4.94
CA PRO A 59 -5.23 -6.74 -5.53
C PRO A 59 -5.95 -6.63 -6.88
N ALA A 60 -6.97 -5.77 -6.94
CA ALA A 60 -7.78 -5.60 -8.15
C ALA A 60 -7.06 -4.71 -9.19
N ALA A 61 -7.47 -4.83 -10.45
CA ALA A 61 -7.03 -3.91 -11.50
C ALA A 61 -7.55 -2.49 -11.28
N ALA A 62 -6.85 -1.50 -11.85
CA ALA A 62 -7.15 -0.08 -11.67
C ALA A 62 -8.54 0.35 -12.19
N ASP A 63 -9.10 -0.34 -13.18
CA ASP A 63 -10.46 -0.09 -13.70
C ASP A 63 -11.56 -0.53 -12.73
N LYS A 64 -11.23 -1.38 -11.74
CA LYS A 64 -12.16 -1.89 -10.71
C LYS A 64 -12.10 -1.14 -9.40
N VAL A 65 -11.41 0.01 -9.33
CA VAL A 65 -11.28 0.79 -8.10
C VAL A 65 -12.66 1.20 -7.55
N ARG A 66 -12.86 0.95 -6.26
CA ARG A 66 -14.05 1.35 -5.49
C ARG A 66 -13.67 2.41 -4.45
N GLY A 67 -14.64 2.95 -3.71
CA GLY A 67 -14.36 3.78 -2.53
C GLY A 67 -13.92 2.94 -1.33
N GLY A 68 -13.06 3.51 -0.47
CA GLY A 68 -12.64 2.87 0.78
C GLY A 68 -11.27 2.19 0.69
N TYR A 69 -10.93 1.39 1.70
CA TYR A 69 -9.62 0.72 1.78
C TYR A 69 -9.56 -0.49 0.84
N GLN A 70 -8.57 -0.51 -0.05
CA GLN A 70 -8.38 -1.54 -1.07
C GLN A 70 -6.91 -1.80 -1.37
N PHE A 71 -6.67 -2.92 -2.04
CA PHE A 71 -5.42 -3.25 -2.72
C PHE A 71 -5.64 -3.13 -4.22
N ILE A 72 -4.76 -2.42 -4.93
CA ILE A 72 -4.86 -2.19 -6.37
C ILE A 72 -3.52 -2.44 -7.04
N ARG A 73 -3.53 -3.18 -8.15
CA ARG A 73 -2.43 -3.28 -9.09
C ARG A 73 -2.66 -2.36 -10.28
N ALA A 74 -1.58 -1.71 -10.71
CA ALA A 74 -1.63 -0.73 -11.78
C ALA A 74 -0.30 -0.66 -12.53
N ARG A 75 -0.35 -0.18 -13.77
CA ARG A 75 0.82 0.32 -14.48
C ARG A 75 0.72 1.83 -14.55
N LEU A 76 1.71 2.52 -13.98
CA LEU A 76 1.71 3.98 -13.97
C LEU A 76 1.95 4.53 -15.38
N SER A 77 1.34 5.66 -15.69
CA SER A 77 1.72 6.47 -16.84
C SER A 77 2.97 7.29 -16.53
N ARG A 78 3.31 8.19 -17.47
CA ARG A 78 4.29 9.23 -17.20
C ARG A 78 3.88 10.04 -15.96
N ILE A 79 4.87 10.29 -15.10
CA ILE A 79 4.72 11.13 -13.90
C ILE A 79 4.45 12.59 -14.29
N ASP A 80 3.54 13.22 -13.57
CA ASP A 80 3.38 14.68 -13.54
C ASP A 80 4.04 15.22 -12.26
N ILE A 81 5.00 16.14 -12.46
CA ILE A 81 5.83 16.70 -11.40
C ILE A 81 5.30 18.09 -11.07
N GLY A 82 4.45 18.15 -10.05
CA GLY A 82 4.01 19.41 -9.48
C GLY A 82 4.98 19.96 -8.44
N GLU A 83 4.78 21.22 -8.06
CA GLU A 83 5.52 21.87 -6.97
C GLU A 83 5.28 21.13 -5.64
N LYS A 84 4.01 20.81 -5.34
CA LYS A 84 3.59 20.21 -4.07
C LYS A 84 3.44 18.68 -4.09
N TRP A 85 3.11 18.13 -5.26
CA TRP A 85 2.70 16.74 -5.41
C TRP A 85 3.45 16.09 -6.57
N PHE A 86 3.85 14.85 -6.38
CA PHE A 86 4.06 13.91 -7.47
C PHE A 86 2.73 13.23 -7.77
N ALA A 87 2.25 13.40 -9.00
CA ALA A 87 1.00 12.82 -9.46
C ALA A 87 1.29 11.73 -10.49
N PHE A 88 0.76 10.53 -10.21
CA PHE A 88 0.91 9.36 -11.06
C PHE A 88 -0.47 8.97 -11.56
N SER A 89 -0.74 9.28 -12.82
CA SER A 89 -1.97 8.84 -13.46
C SER A 89 -1.89 7.36 -13.81
N VAL A 90 -3.01 6.68 -13.69
CA VAL A 90 -3.20 5.31 -14.13
C VAL A 90 -4.42 5.34 -15.04
N GLU A 91 -4.17 5.08 -16.32
CA GLU A 91 -5.18 5.22 -17.38
C GLU A 91 -5.86 6.61 -17.33
N LYS A 92 -7.20 6.68 -17.29
CA LYS A 92 -7.95 7.95 -17.25
C LYS A 92 -8.59 8.24 -15.89
N ASP A 93 -8.75 7.22 -15.07
CA ASP A 93 -9.71 7.23 -13.98
C ASP A 93 -9.08 7.11 -12.59
N LEU A 94 -7.79 6.77 -12.47
CA LEU A 94 -7.10 6.71 -11.19
C LEU A 94 -5.91 7.67 -11.17
N VAL A 95 -5.81 8.45 -10.09
CA VAL A 95 -4.64 9.29 -9.80
C VAL A 95 -4.08 8.92 -8.43
N ILE A 96 -2.79 8.59 -8.38
CA ILE A 96 -2.04 8.37 -7.15
C ILE A 96 -1.23 9.62 -6.86
N LEU A 97 -1.36 10.15 -5.66
CA LEU A 97 -0.72 11.38 -5.22
C LEU A 97 0.23 11.10 -4.07
N VAL A 98 1.46 11.63 -4.18
CA VAL A 98 2.44 11.61 -3.08
C VAL A 98 2.92 13.03 -2.86
N ARG A 99 2.86 13.53 -1.62
CA ARG A 99 3.40 14.87 -1.31
C ARG A 99 4.90 14.86 -1.52
N ARG A 100 5.44 15.95 -2.07
CA ARG A 100 6.88 16.09 -2.28
C ARG A 100 7.68 15.87 -1.00
N THR A 101 7.24 16.45 0.11
CA THR A 101 7.88 16.30 1.42
C THR A 101 7.84 14.86 1.96
N VAL A 102 6.77 14.10 1.68
CA VAL A 102 6.67 12.68 2.04
C VAL A 102 7.60 11.84 1.18
N TRP A 103 7.74 12.20 -0.10
CA TRP A 103 8.67 11.54 -0.99
C TRP A 103 10.11 11.73 -0.52
N GLU A 104 10.51 12.97 -0.31
CA GLU A 104 11.87 13.35 0.07
C GLU A 104 12.31 12.78 1.42
N SER A 105 11.38 12.59 2.37
CA SER A 105 11.70 12.04 3.68
C SER A 105 11.62 10.52 3.77
N GLY A 106 10.80 9.87 2.95
CA GLY A 106 10.51 8.44 3.10
C GLY A 106 11.00 7.56 1.96
N PHE A 107 11.04 8.06 0.72
CA PHE A 107 11.36 7.24 -0.45
C PHE A 107 12.86 7.30 -0.75
N ASN A 108 13.47 6.14 -0.97
CA ASN A 108 14.91 6.01 -1.24
C ASN A 108 15.24 5.94 -2.74
N TYR A 109 14.30 6.35 -3.61
CA TYR A 109 14.47 6.39 -5.07
C TYR A 109 13.78 7.62 -5.66
N SER A 110 14.19 8.01 -6.87
CA SER A 110 13.61 9.19 -7.53
C SER A 110 12.17 8.92 -8.00
N PRO A 111 11.28 9.93 -8.02
CA PRO A 111 9.93 9.79 -8.55
C PRO A 111 9.88 9.24 -9.99
N GLY A 112 10.91 9.54 -10.80
CA GLY A 112 11.04 9.03 -12.16
C GLY A 112 11.18 7.51 -12.25
N ALA A 113 11.63 6.82 -11.19
CA ALA A 113 11.70 5.35 -11.17
C ALA A 113 10.32 4.67 -11.22
N LEU A 114 9.24 5.44 -11.04
CA LEU A 114 7.87 4.96 -11.19
C LEU A 114 7.31 5.15 -12.61
N ASP A 115 8.04 5.80 -13.52
CA ASP A 115 7.56 6.00 -14.89
C ASP A 115 7.40 4.64 -15.61
N LYS A 116 6.18 4.37 -16.11
CA LYS A 116 5.81 3.10 -16.77
C LYS A 116 6.03 1.85 -15.91
N THR A 117 6.17 1.98 -14.60
CA THR A 117 6.43 0.86 -13.69
C THR A 117 5.11 0.16 -13.30
N LYS A 118 5.14 -1.19 -13.23
CA LYS A 118 4.06 -1.97 -12.61
C LYS A 118 4.16 -1.81 -11.09
N ILE A 119 3.08 -1.44 -10.44
CA ILE A 119 3.01 -1.24 -8.99
C ILE A 119 1.81 -1.97 -8.39
N ALA A 120 1.90 -2.22 -7.09
CA ALA A 120 0.75 -2.48 -6.24
C ALA A 120 0.68 -1.42 -5.14
N VAL A 121 -0.52 -0.95 -4.83
CA VAL A 121 -0.77 0.04 -3.78
C VAL A 121 -1.87 -0.43 -2.85
N ARG A 122 -1.79 0.04 -1.61
CA ARG A 122 -2.87 -0.07 -0.63
C ARG A 122 -3.25 1.28 -0.07
N GLY A 123 -4.49 1.41 0.36
CA GLY A 123 -4.95 2.58 1.11
C GLY A 123 -6.39 2.94 0.80
N TRP A 124 -6.77 4.12 1.27
CA TRP A 124 -8.14 4.64 1.12
C TRP A 124 -8.30 5.38 -0.19
N PHE A 125 -9.07 4.78 -1.10
CA PHE A 125 -9.44 5.39 -2.36
C PHE A 125 -10.68 6.28 -2.17
N SER A 126 -10.58 7.54 -2.59
CA SER A 126 -11.74 8.43 -2.73
C SER A 126 -12.25 8.34 -4.16
N LYS A 127 -13.46 7.84 -4.36
CA LYS A 127 -14.09 7.75 -5.70
C LYS A 127 -15.15 8.84 -5.85
N LYS A 128 -14.99 9.71 -6.85
CA LYS A 128 -15.94 10.76 -7.23
C LYS A 128 -16.31 10.59 -8.70
N LYS A 129 -17.56 10.20 -8.99
CA LYS A 129 -18.03 9.84 -10.34
C LYS A 129 -17.09 8.79 -10.96
N THR A 130 -16.43 9.13 -12.07
CA THR A 130 -15.50 8.25 -12.78
C THR A 130 -14.08 8.28 -12.22
N ARG A 131 -13.70 9.33 -11.48
CA ARG A 131 -12.32 9.50 -11.00
C ARG A 131 -12.14 8.99 -9.57
N ALA A 132 -11.11 8.19 -9.38
CA ALA A 132 -10.60 7.74 -8.10
C ALA A 132 -9.27 8.43 -7.78
N THR A 133 -9.02 8.65 -6.49
CA THR A 133 -7.77 9.23 -6.00
C THR A 133 -7.29 8.47 -4.79
N LEU A 134 -6.00 8.15 -4.78
CA LEU A 134 -5.28 7.60 -3.64
C LEU A 134 -4.18 8.57 -3.24
N VAL A 135 -4.10 8.90 -1.95
CA VAL A 135 -2.97 9.65 -1.39
C VAL A 135 -2.08 8.70 -0.62
N ILE A 136 -0.83 8.58 -1.04
CA ILE A 136 0.20 7.80 -0.34
C ILE A 136 0.96 8.72 0.60
N ASN A 137 0.94 8.37 1.89
CA ASN A 137 1.62 9.12 2.95
C ASN A 137 2.85 8.39 3.52
N HIS A 138 3.14 7.18 3.04
CA HIS A 138 4.28 6.38 3.49
C HIS A 138 4.71 5.38 2.41
N PRO A 139 6.02 5.16 2.17
CA PRO A 139 6.55 4.26 1.13
C PRO A 139 5.97 2.85 1.16
N PHE A 140 5.81 2.26 2.34
CA PHE A 140 5.19 0.94 2.56
C PHE A 140 3.81 0.72 1.90
N MET A 141 3.08 1.80 1.61
CA MET A 141 1.76 1.73 0.97
C MET A 141 1.85 1.57 -0.56
N LEU A 142 3.06 1.59 -1.14
CA LEU A 142 3.36 1.43 -2.55
C LEU A 142 4.48 0.41 -2.74
N GLU A 143 4.25 -0.58 -3.59
CA GLU A 143 5.23 -1.61 -3.97
C GLU A 143 5.46 -1.54 -5.48
N ARG A 144 6.74 -1.54 -5.89
CA ARG A 144 7.14 -1.71 -7.29
C ARG A 144 7.22 -3.20 -7.59
N CYS A 145 6.34 -3.69 -8.44
CA CYS A 145 6.30 -5.12 -8.77
C CYS A 145 7.59 -5.55 -9.48
N GLY A 146 8.18 -6.64 -9.02
CA GLY A 146 9.47 -7.14 -9.50
C GLY A 146 10.71 -6.44 -8.91
N ILE A 147 10.53 -5.46 -8.02
CA ILE A 147 11.64 -4.73 -7.38
C ILE A 147 11.53 -4.82 -5.85
N ASP A 148 10.38 -4.44 -5.30
CA ASP A 148 10.16 -4.46 -3.85
C ASP A 148 9.70 -5.85 -3.39
N PRO A 149 9.90 -6.21 -2.10
CA PRO A 149 9.43 -7.48 -1.55
C PRO A 149 7.95 -7.68 -1.86
N GLN A 150 7.66 -8.74 -2.60
CA GLN A 150 6.32 -8.96 -3.13
C GLN A 150 5.38 -9.37 -2.00
N ARG A 151 4.42 -8.48 -1.69
CA ARG A 151 3.27 -8.80 -0.84
C ARG A 151 2.02 -8.69 -1.68
N LEU A 152 1.82 -7.52 -2.27
CA LEU A 152 0.67 -7.24 -3.12
C LEU A 152 0.97 -7.46 -4.60
N CYS A 153 2.22 -7.74 -4.98
CA CYS A 153 2.62 -8.03 -6.35
C CYS A 153 2.79 -9.53 -6.66
N ASN A 154 2.35 -10.43 -5.76
CA ASN A 154 2.38 -11.88 -6.02
C ASN A 154 1.35 -12.22 -7.11
N ASP A 155 1.79 -12.26 -8.36
CA ASP A 155 1.32 -13.08 -9.50
C ASP A 155 1.82 -12.40 -10.78
N ASP A 156 2.87 -12.96 -11.38
CA ASP A 156 2.80 -13.68 -12.67
C ASP A 156 3.52 -15.03 -12.45
#